data_AF-A0A3Q9NMF5-F1
#
_entry.id   AF-A0A3Q9NMF5-F1
#
_cell.length_a   1.000
_cell.length_b   1.000
_cell.length_c   1.000
_cell.angle_alpha   90.00
_cell.angle_beta   90.00
_cell.angle_gamma   90.00
#
_symmetry.space_group_name_H-M   'P 1'
#
loop_
_entity.id
_entity.type
_entity.pdbx_description
1 polymer ?
#
loop_
_entity_poly.entity_id
_entity_poly.type
_entity_poly.pdbx_seq_one_letter_code
_entity_poly.pdbx_strand_id
1 'polypeptide(L)'
;MDTCVDFSSNLFKPFLSEEAQVNPECYGAELAWWLSRELAARGVETSYPNYEDWGWFVEYIVDDNEYWLCCGNIEGESNRWRVYLDRKAKKLFGRNKASFEVAAPLLEALSVVLSESPDIQDIQWSSESA
;
A
#
# COMPACT_ATOMS: atom_id res chain seq x y z
N MET A 1 -10.11 4.50 12.62
CA MET A 1 -8.84 4.87 11.97
C MET A 1 -9.03 4.59 10.50
N ASP A 2 -8.72 5.54 9.65
CA ASP A 2 -8.78 5.31 8.21
C ASP A 2 -7.55 4.50 7.81
N THR A 3 -7.77 3.44 7.07
CA THR A 3 -6.75 2.40 6.76
C THR A 3 -6.69 2.12 5.27
N CYS A 4 -7.54 2.79 4.50
CA CYS A 4 -7.62 2.73 3.04
C CYS A 4 -7.62 4.15 2.50
N VAL A 5 -6.89 4.38 1.43
CA VAL A 5 -6.84 5.66 0.72
C VAL A 5 -6.89 5.44 -0.78
N ASP A 6 -7.78 6.18 -1.42
CA ASP A 6 -7.87 6.27 -2.88
C ASP A 6 -7.35 7.63 -3.34
N PHE A 7 -6.62 7.68 -4.45
CA PHE A 7 -6.11 8.92 -5.01
C PHE A 7 -5.89 8.83 -6.52
N SER A 8 -5.71 9.98 -7.16
CA SER A 8 -5.41 10.11 -8.58
C SER A 8 -3.91 10.39 -8.79
N SER A 9 -3.24 9.66 -9.67
CA SER A 9 -1.87 9.97 -10.12
C SER A 9 -1.51 9.29 -11.44
N ASN A 10 -0.64 9.94 -12.23
CA ASN A 10 -0.04 9.35 -13.44
C ASN A 10 1.35 8.75 -13.19
N LEU A 11 1.90 8.84 -11.97
CA LEU A 11 3.27 8.40 -11.67
C LEU A 11 3.48 6.89 -11.77
N PHE A 12 2.43 6.11 -11.48
CA PHE A 12 2.56 4.66 -11.25
C PHE A 12 2.13 3.84 -12.45
N LYS A 13 2.02 4.45 -13.63
CA LYS A 13 1.73 3.71 -14.87
C LYS A 13 2.82 2.66 -15.10
N PRO A 14 2.46 1.41 -15.39
CA PRO A 14 3.43 0.39 -15.74
C PRO A 14 4.29 0.81 -16.92
N PHE A 15 5.60 0.66 -16.78
CA PHE A 15 6.53 0.84 -17.90
C PHE A 15 6.95 -0.49 -18.54
N LEU A 16 6.75 -1.60 -17.82
CA LEU A 16 6.91 -2.96 -18.33
C LEU A 16 5.60 -3.45 -18.99
N SER A 17 5.70 -4.52 -19.78
CA SER A 17 4.54 -5.10 -20.45
C SER A 17 3.60 -5.84 -19.49
N GLU A 18 2.40 -6.18 -19.96
CA GLU A 18 1.41 -6.95 -19.18
C GLU A 18 1.95 -8.30 -18.71
N GLU A 19 2.82 -8.96 -19.49
CA GLU A 19 3.42 -10.24 -19.11
C GLU A 19 4.42 -10.12 -17.94
N ALA A 20 4.86 -8.90 -17.63
CA ALA A 20 5.70 -8.61 -16.48
C ALA A 20 4.89 -8.22 -15.22
N GLN A 21 3.57 -8.04 -15.36
CA GLN A 21 2.68 -7.82 -14.22
C GLN A 21 2.34 -9.15 -13.56
N VAL A 22 1.90 -9.10 -12.30
CA VAL A 22 1.55 -10.32 -11.56
C VAL A 22 0.35 -11.05 -12.17
N ASN A 23 -0.59 -10.28 -12.72
CA ASN A 23 -1.76 -10.74 -13.47
C ASN A 23 -2.21 -9.58 -14.38
N PRO A 24 -2.91 -9.82 -15.51
CA PRO A 24 -3.40 -8.74 -16.36
C PRO A 24 -4.22 -7.72 -15.55
N GLU A 25 -3.98 -6.45 -15.82
CA GLU A 25 -4.68 -5.32 -15.17
C GLU A 25 -4.49 -5.21 -13.64
N CYS A 26 -3.64 -6.06 -13.03
CA CYS A 26 -3.24 -6.00 -11.62
C CYS A 26 -1.94 -5.20 -11.47
N TYR A 27 -2.06 -3.88 -11.56
CA TYR A 27 -0.94 -2.94 -11.44
C TYR A 27 -0.70 -2.55 -9.99
N GLY A 28 0.47 -1.98 -9.70
CA GLY A 28 0.83 -1.53 -8.36
C GLY A 28 2.30 -1.68 -8.00
N ALA A 29 3.10 -2.34 -8.85
CA ALA A 29 4.53 -2.51 -8.66
C ALA A 29 5.26 -1.17 -8.51
N GLU A 30 5.00 -0.22 -9.43
CA GLU A 30 5.59 1.12 -9.41
C GLU A 30 5.16 1.92 -8.19
N LEU A 31 3.90 1.78 -7.75
CA LEU A 31 3.37 2.41 -6.55
C LEU A 31 4.03 1.84 -5.28
N ALA A 32 4.10 0.52 -5.15
CA ALA A 32 4.75 -0.15 -4.03
C ALA A 32 6.23 0.21 -3.95
N TRP A 33 6.93 0.25 -5.09
CA TRP A 33 8.33 0.66 -5.17
C TRP A 33 8.54 2.13 -4.77
N TRP A 34 7.66 3.02 -5.24
CA TRP A 34 7.75 4.43 -4.89
C TRP A 34 7.48 4.65 -3.41
N LEU A 35 6.43 4.02 -2.86
CA LEU A 35 6.09 4.13 -1.44
C LEU A 35 7.20 3.61 -0.53
N SER A 36 7.81 2.45 -0.82
CA SER A 36 8.89 1.92 0.02
C SER A 36 10.06 2.91 0.15
N ARG A 37 10.39 3.60 -0.94
CA ARG A 37 11.45 4.62 -0.96
C ARG A 37 11.06 5.88 -0.19
N GLU A 38 9.86 6.40 -0.41
CA GLU A 38 9.39 7.62 0.25
C GLU A 38 9.16 7.45 1.76
N LEU A 39 8.71 6.27 2.17
CA LEU A 39 8.57 5.88 3.57
C LEU A 39 9.95 5.72 4.23
N ALA A 40 10.89 5.02 3.57
CA ALA A 40 12.24 4.85 4.09
C ALA A 40 12.97 6.19 4.26
N ALA A 41 12.78 7.15 3.33
CA ALA A 41 13.32 8.50 3.44
C ALA A 41 12.80 9.27 4.68
N ARG A 42 11.69 8.82 5.27
CA ARG A 42 11.07 9.35 6.49
C ARG A 42 11.31 8.48 7.73
N GLY A 43 12.17 7.47 7.62
CA GLY A 43 12.51 6.57 8.73
C GLY A 43 11.47 5.47 8.99
N VAL A 44 10.54 5.24 8.06
CA VAL A 44 9.59 4.12 8.10
C VAL A 44 10.06 3.06 7.11
N GLU A 45 10.75 2.04 7.61
CA GLU A 45 11.28 0.96 6.78
C GLU A 45 10.19 -0.08 6.48
N THR A 46 10.06 -0.44 5.19
CA THR A 46 9.22 -1.55 4.71
C THR A 46 10.09 -2.55 3.94
N SER A 47 9.54 -3.70 3.56
CA SER A 47 10.16 -4.56 2.56
C SER A 47 10.30 -3.85 1.20
N TYR A 48 11.07 -4.47 0.30
CA TYR A 48 10.90 -4.25 -1.13
C TYR A 48 9.51 -4.70 -1.61
N PRO A 49 9.05 -4.25 -2.79
CA PRO A 49 7.78 -4.71 -3.35
C PRO A 49 7.72 -6.24 -3.42
N ASN A 50 6.68 -6.79 -2.80
CA ASN A 50 6.27 -8.18 -2.90
C ASN A 50 4.97 -8.26 -3.70
N TYR A 51 4.61 -9.47 -4.13
CA TYR A 51 3.40 -9.70 -4.89
C TYR A 51 2.75 -11.03 -4.53
N GLU A 52 1.44 -11.08 -4.70
CA GLU A 52 0.62 -12.29 -4.78
C GLU A 52 -0.25 -12.21 -6.04
N ASP A 53 -0.92 -13.30 -6.43
CA ASP A 53 -1.72 -13.38 -7.67
C ASP A 53 -2.80 -12.28 -7.82
N TRP A 54 -3.14 -11.59 -6.73
CA TRP A 54 -4.11 -10.48 -6.70
C TRP A 54 -3.49 -9.08 -6.69
N GLY A 55 -2.16 -8.91 -6.55
CA GLY A 55 -1.56 -7.58 -6.56
C GLY A 55 -0.22 -7.45 -5.82
N TRP A 56 0.13 -6.19 -5.55
CA TRP A 56 1.42 -5.79 -5.01
C TRP A 56 1.28 -5.22 -3.61
N PHE A 57 2.32 -5.37 -2.80
CA PHE A 57 2.36 -4.80 -1.44
C PHE A 57 3.80 -4.60 -0.96
N VAL A 58 3.93 -3.84 0.12
CA VAL A 58 5.15 -3.82 0.95
C VAL A 58 4.81 -4.27 2.36
N GLU A 59 5.71 -5.01 2.97
CA GLU A 59 5.54 -5.51 4.34
C GLU A 59 6.08 -4.47 5.31
N TYR A 60 5.31 -4.20 6.36
CA TYR A 60 5.73 -3.41 7.49
C TYR A 60 5.71 -4.31 8.73
N ILE A 61 6.88 -4.52 9.33
CA ILE A 61 7.06 -5.40 10.47
C ILE A 61 7.52 -4.56 11.66
N VAL A 62 6.76 -4.60 12.74
CA VAL A 62 7.06 -3.89 13.99
C VAL A 62 6.75 -4.79 15.18
N ASP A 63 7.76 -5.03 16.01
CA ASP A 63 7.77 -6.10 17.02
C ASP A 63 7.36 -7.45 16.38
N ASP A 64 6.39 -8.16 16.98
CA ASP A 64 5.81 -9.41 16.45
C ASP A 64 4.56 -9.15 15.57
N ASN A 65 4.40 -7.94 15.00
CA ASN A 65 3.26 -7.58 14.17
C ASN A 65 3.70 -7.44 12.71
N GLU A 66 2.90 -8.00 11.81
CA GLU A 66 3.09 -7.90 10.37
C GLU A 66 1.86 -7.27 9.72
N TYR A 67 2.13 -6.31 8.84
CA TYR A 67 1.14 -5.59 8.06
C TYR A 67 1.56 -5.59 6.61
N TRP A 68 0.59 -5.72 5.71
CA TRP A 68 0.80 -5.53 4.28
C TRP A 68 0.17 -4.21 3.89
N LEU A 69 0.99 -3.32 3.35
CA LEU A 69 0.51 -2.10 2.70
C LEU A 69 0.28 -2.43 1.23
N CYS A 70 -0.95 -2.86 0.93
CA CYS A 70 -1.37 -3.29 -0.38
C CYS A 70 -1.51 -2.08 -1.31
N CYS A 71 -1.02 -2.21 -2.54
CA CYS A 71 -0.92 -1.14 -3.54
C CYS A 71 -1.52 -1.64 -4.86
N GLY A 72 -2.58 -0.98 -5.34
CA GLY A 72 -3.27 -1.40 -6.57
C GLY A 72 -3.90 -0.27 -7.35
N ASN A 73 -4.15 -0.47 -8.63
CA ASN A 73 -5.03 0.38 -9.42
C ASN A 73 -6.51 0.09 -9.12
N ILE A 74 -7.38 1.05 -9.41
CA ILE A 74 -8.83 0.81 -9.48
C ILE A 74 -9.17 0.26 -10.87
N GLU A 75 -9.94 -0.82 -10.93
CA GLU A 75 -10.35 -1.47 -12.17
C GLU A 75 -11.11 -0.49 -13.09
N GLY A 76 -10.73 -0.45 -14.37
CA GLY A 76 -11.33 0.45 -15.36
C GLY A 76 -10.85 1.91 -15.28
N GLU A 77 -9.98 2.28 -14.33
CA GLU A 77 -9.47 3.64 -14.18
C GLU A 77 -7.95 3.72 -14.45
N SER A 78 -7.56 4.57 -15.40
CA SER A 78 -6.17 4.63 -15.88
C SER A 78 -5.16 5.36 -14.98
N ASN A 79 -5.66 6.07 -13.97
CA ASN A 79 -4.85 6.93 -13.10
C ASN A 79 -5.35 6.94 -11.65
N ARG A 80 -6.22 6.00 -11.26
CA ARG A 80 -6.78 5.90 -9.92
C ARG A 80 -6.15 4.72 -9.19
N TRP A 81 -5.75 4.98 -7.96
CA TRP A 81 -4.97 4.05 -7.14
C TRP A 81 -5.59 3.90 -5.78
N ARG A 82 -5.41 2.73 -5.19
CA ARG A 82 -5.79 2.38 -3.82
C ARG A 82 -4.59 1.86 -3.06
N VAL A 83 -4.44 2.36 -1.85
CA VAL A 83 -3.53 1.81 -0.85
C VAL A 83 -4.34 1.45 0.38
N TYR A 84 -4.19 0.23 0.88
CA TYR A 84 -4.88 -0.19 2.10
C TYR A 84 -4.00 -1.08 2.97
N LEU A 85 -4.25 -1.05 4.28
CA LEU A 85 -3.47 -1.77 5.27
C LEU A 85 -4.17 -3.08 5.67
N ASP A 86 -3.67 -4.21 5.18
CA ASP A 86 -4.06 -5.52 5.70
C ASP A 86 -3.20 -5.93 6.90
N ARG A 87 -3.85 -6.50 7.92
CA ARG A 87 -3.21 -6.91 9.18
C ARG A 87 -3.11 -8.42 9.23
N LYS A 88 -1.89 -8.94 9.37
CA LYS A 88 -1.68 -10.39 9.44
C LYS A 88 -1.90 -10.91 10.85
N ALA A 89 -2.33 -12.18 10.92
CA ALA A 89 -2.54 -12.87 12.18
C ALA A 89 -1.20 -13.31 12.76
N LYS A 90 -0.98 -13.07 14.06
CA LYS A 90 0.30 -13.36 14.74
C LYS A 90 0.71 -14.83 14.78
N LYS A 91 -0.20 -15.77 14.50
CA LYS A 91 0.02 -17.23 14.54
C LYS A 91 -0.88 -17.92 13.52
N LEU A 92 -0.46 -19.10 13.03
CA LEU A 92 -1.22 -19.99 12.12
C LEU A 92 -2.65 -20.38 12.61
N PHE A 93 -2.99 -20.10 13.87
CA PHE A 93 -4.34 -20.29 14.45
C PHE A 93 -4.80 -19.11 15.33
N GLY A 94 -4.12 -17.96 15.26
CA GLY A 94 -4.39 -16.82 16.12
C GLY A 94 -5.56 -15.98 15.59
N ARG A 95 -6.66 -15.91 16.36
CA ARG A 95 -7.79 -15.00 16.09
C ARG A 95 -7.44 -13.51 16.28
N ASN A 96 -6.26 -13.20 16.81
CA ASN A 96 -5.84 -11.84 17.11
C ASN A 96 -4.98 -11.30 15.96
N LYS A 97 -5.60 -10.49 15.10
CA LYS A 97 -4.88 -9.61 14.17
C LYS A 97 -4.08 -8.56 14.95
N ALA A 98 -3.02 -8.05 14.35
CA ALA A 98 -2.28 -6.91 14.90
C ALA A 98 -3.19 -5.69 15.18
N SER A 99 -2.82 -4.81 16.11
CA SER A 99 -3.61 -3.59 16.39
C SER A 99 -3.35 -2.55 15.31
N PHE A 100 -4.35 -1.72 14.97
CA PHE A 100 -4.11 -0.57 14.08
C PHE A 100 -3.24 0.50 14.73
N GLU A 101 -3.29 0.64 16.07
CA GLU A 101 -2.51 1.63 16.80
C GLU A 101 -1.00 1.43 16.63
N VAL A 102 -0.56 0.18 16.52
CA VAL A 102 0.85 -0.17 16.30
C VAL A 102 1.31 0.20 14.88
N ALA A 103 0.39 0.25 13.91
CA ALA A 103 0.66 0.70 12.55
C ALA A 103 0.47 2.22 12.35
N ALA A 104 0.17 2.98 13.41
CA ALA A 104 -0.03 4.42 13.28
C ALA A 104 1.14 5.17 12.62
N PRO A 105 2.42 4.88 12.95
CA PRO A 105 3.55 5.54 12.29
C PRO A 105 3.57 5.34 10.76
N LEU A 106 3.18 4.15 10.29
CA LEU A 106 3.10 3.84 8.87
C LEU A 106 1.98 4.65 8.18
N LEU A 107 0.78 4.69 8.77
CA LEU A 107 -0.37 5.39 8.21
C LEU A 107 -0.18 6.91 8.22
N GLU A 108 0.45 7.44 9.27
CA GLU A 108 0.84 8.85 9.36
C GLU A 108 1.87 9.21 8.28
N ALA A 109 2.93 8.40 8.13
CA ALA A 109 3.94 8.62 7.10
C ALA A 109 3.34 8.52 5.69
N LEU A 110 2.45 7.54 5.43
CA LEU A 110 1.73 7.43 4.17
C LEU A 110 0.91 8.70 3.88
N SER A 111 0.19 9.21 4.87
CA SER A 111 -0.59 10.44 4.72
C SER A 111 0.28 11.65 4.34
N VAL A 112 1.45 11.79 4.99
CA VAL A 112 2.42 12.84 4.65
C VAL A 112 2.97 12.65 3.23
N VAL A 113 3.43 11.44 2.89
CA VAL A 113 3.99 11.11 1.56
C VAL A 113 2.99 11.44 0.45
N LEU A 114 1.72 11.05 0.60
CA LEU A 114 0.69 11.31 -0.40
C LEU A 114 0.36 12.80 -0.50
N SER A 115 0.23 13.51 0.62
CA SER A 115 -0.19 14.92 0.64
C SER A 115 0.91 15.90 0.21
N GLU A 116 2.19 15.56 0.39
CA GLU A 116 3.31 16.40 -0.05
C GLU A 116 3.68 16.21 -1.53
N SER A 117 3.17 15.16 -2.17
CA SER A 117 3.49 14.85 -3.57
C SER A 117 2.62 15.67 -4.53
N PRO A 118 3.19 16.57 -5.36
CA PRO A 118 2.42 17.43 -6.26
C PRO A 118 1.70 16.66 -7.39
N ASP A 119 2.13 15.44 -7.68
CA ASP A 119 1.56 14.56 -8.71
C ASP A 119 0.46 13.63 -8.17
N ILE A 120 0.08 13.79 -6.90
CA ILE A 120 -0.99 13.04 -6.23
C ILE A 120 -2.14 13.99 -5.91
N GLN A 121 -3.35 13.61 -6.32
CA GLN A 121 -4.56 14.44 -6.21
C GLN A 121 -5.75 13.61 -5.73
N ASP A 122 -6.86 14.27 -5.40
CA ASP A 122 -8.14 13.64 -5.06
C ASP A 122 -8.05 12.55 -3.97
N ILE A 123 -7.20 12.78 -2.97
CA ILE A 123 -6.93 11.88 -1.86
C ILE A 123 -8.20 11.73 -1.01
N GLN A 124 -8.68 10.49 -0.87
CA GLN A 124 -9.88 10.13 -0.12
C GLN A 124 -9.56 8.98 0.84
N TRP A 125 -9.58 9.29 2.13
CA TRP A 125 -9.39 8.31 3.20
C TRP A 125 -10.71 7.65 3.59
N SER A 126 -10.64 6.37 3.92
CA SER A 126 -11.78 5.60 4.43
C SER A 126 -11.32 4.51 5.40
N SER A 127 -12.25 4.07 6.25
CA SER A 127 -12.10 2.84 7.01
C SER A 127 -12.43 1.65 6.11
N GLU A 128 -11.54 0.67 6.02
CA GLU A 128 -11.86 -0.59 5.35
C GLU A 128 -13.05 -1.26 6.05
N SER A 129 -14.07 -1.67 5.28
CA SER A 129 -15.20 -2.42 5.82
C SER A 129 -14.67 -3.75 6.37
N ALA A 130 -14.78 -3.94 7.69
CA ALA A 130 -14.27 -5.09 8.42
C ALA A 130 -14.75 -6.45 7.90
#